data_AF-G4CRH9-F1
#
_entry.id   AF-G4CRH9-F1
#
_cell.length_a   1.000
_cell.length_b   1.000
_cell.length_c   1.000
_cell.angle_alpha   90.00
_cell.angle_beta   90.00
_cell.angle_gamma   90.00
#
_symmetry.space_group_name_H-M   'P 1'
#
loop_
_entity.id
_entity.type
_entity.pdbx_description
1 polymer ?
#
loop_
_entity_poly.entity_id
_entity_poly.type
_entity_poly.pdbx_seq_one_letter_code
_entity_poly.pdbx_strand_id
1 'polypeptide(L)'
;MNNEMSTKLDNAQGVKHKGAAKTARIPIKVVPLEEKLKKPEWIRAKLPNNKKFFEIKNILRDQKMHTVCEEASCPNIGECFSKGTATFMIMGDICTRRCPFCDVGHGRPNPLDADEPKNLAESVAAMNLRYVVITSVDRDDLRDGGAQHFADCIQAIRERSPNTKIEILVPDFRGRLDIALQILAQTPPDVMNHNLETHPRLYKQARPGSDYKHSLELLRRYKEMMPHIPTKSGIMVGLGETDEEVREIMRDMRAHNIEMITVGQYLQPSDGHLPVLRYVTPQQFKEFEKEAYEMGFTNAAIGAMVRSSYHADEQAEHAWKNCEF
;
A
#
# COMPACT_ATOMS: atom_id res chain seq x y z
N MET A 1 -34.40 -8.81 -21.21
CA MET A 1 -33.31 -9.45 -21.98
C MET A 1 -32.05 -8.57 -22.11
N ASN A 2 -32.12 -7.24 -22.18
CA ASN A 2 -30.91 -6.39 -22.29
C ASN A 2 -30.12 -6.16 -20.98
N ASN A 3 -30.76 -6.27 -19.81
CA ASN A 3 -30.10 -6.01 -18.51
C ASN A 3 -29.26 -7.21 -18.00
N GLU A 4 -29.65 -8.44 -18.35
CA GLU A 4 -28.92 -9.68 -17.98
C GLU A 4 -27.70 -9.94 -18.87
N MET A 5 -27.73 -9.51 -20.14
CA MET A 5 -26.55 -9.58 -21.03
C MET A 5 -25.51 -8.52 -20.68
N SER A 6 -25.94 -7.31 -20.32
CA SER A 6 -25.06 -6.22 -19.87
C SER A 6 -24.35 -6.57 -18.55
N THR A 7 -25.04 -7.21 -17.60
CA THR A 7 -24.43 -7.64 -16.32
C THR A 7 -23.47 -8.83 -16.44
N LYS A 8 -23.63 -9.70 -17.44
CA LYS A 8 -22.69 -10.81 -17.70
C LYS A 8 -21.34 -10.35 -18.28
N LEU A 9 -21.33 -9.30 -19.11
CA LEU A 9 -20.10 -8.71 -19.65
C LEU A 9 -19.32 -7.93 -18.58
N ASP A 10 -20.03 -7.39 -17.59
CA ASP A 10 -19.49 -6.47 -16.59
C ASP A 10 -18.61 -7.16 -15.52
N ASN A 11 -18.64 -8.49 -15.41
CA ASN A 11 -17.79 -9.27 -14.49
C ASN A 11 -16.92 -10.31 -15.22
N ALA A 12 -16.68 -10.11 -16.53
CA ALA A 12 -15.77 -10.98 -17.27
C ALA A 12 -14.35 -10.90 -16.69
N GLN A 13 -13.60 -12.00 -16.80
CA GLN A 13 -12.21 -12.04 -16.33
C GLN A 13 -11.37 -11.00 -17.09
N GLY A 14 -10.51 -10.28 -16.36
CA GLY A 14 -9.65 -9.25 -16.93
C GLY A 14 -10.34 -7.91 -17.18
N VAL A 15 -11.66 -7.78 -16.93
CA VAL A 15 -12.35 -6.49 -17.02
C VAL A 15 -12.07 -5.66 -15.77
N LYS A 16 -11.58 -4.44 -15.99
CA LYS A 16 -11.10 -3.53 -14.94
C LYS A 16 -12.05 -2.34 -14.76
N HIS A 17 -12.64 -2.22 -13.57
CA HIS A 17 -13.49 -1.10 -13.17
C HIS A 17 -12.72 -0.08 -12.36
N LYS A 18 -12.75 1.21 -12.76
CA LYS A 18 -12.13 2.34 -12.04
C LYS A 18 -13.15 3.44 -11.72
N GLY A 19 -12.78 4.34 -10.80
CA GLY A 19 -13.61 5.49 -10.44
C GLY A 19 -15.02 5.11 -9.99
N ALA A 20 -16.04 5.79 -10.53
CA ALA A 20 -17.44 5.55 -10.18
C ALA A 20 -17.91 4.11 -10.50
N ALA A 21 -17.40 3.48 -11.56
CA ALA A 21 -17.76 2.10 -11.90
C ALA A 21 -17.30 1.10 -10.81
N LYS A 22 -16.12 1.34 -10.21
CA LYS A 22 -15.59 0.54 -9.10
C LYS A 22 -16.46 0.61 -7.85
N THR A 23 -16.93 1.80 -7.51
CA THR A 23 -17.65 2.05 -6.25
C THR A 23 -19.16 1.88 -6.38
N ALA A 24 -19.70 1.80 -7.60
CA ALA A 24 -21.15 1.69 -7.86
C ALA A 24 -21.86 0.53 -7.13
N ARG A 25 -21.14 -0.56 -6.83
CA ARG A 25 -21.68 -1.80 -6.23
C ARG A 25 -21.13 -2.12 -4.84
N ILE A 26 -20.53 -1.15 -4.16
CA ILE A 26 -20.09 -1.36 -2.77
C ILE A 26 -21.29 -1.20 -1.82
N PRO A 27 -21.30 -1.88 -0.66
CA PRO A 27 -22.40 -1.77 0.30
C PRO A 27 -22.50 -0.37 0.96
N ILE A 28 -21.51 0.50 0.71
CA ILE A 28 -21.40 1.85 1.27
C ILE A 28 -21.63 2.88 0.17
N LYS A 29 -22.64 3.73 0.31
CA LYS A 29 -22.84 4.78 -0.69
C LYS A 29 -21.72 5.82 -0.58
N VAL A 30 -20.99 6.04 -1.67
CA VAL A 30 -20.11 7.20 -1.80
C VAL A 30 -20.97 8.41 -2.11
N VAL A 31 -21.01 9.36 -1.18
CA VAL A 31 -21.77 10.62 -1.32
C VAL A 31 -20.77 11.75 -1.56
N PRO A 32 -20.78 12.37 -2.74
CA PRO A 32 -19.97 13.57 -2.99
C PRO A 32 -20.39 14.70 -2.05
N LEU A 33 -19.45 15.54 -1.65
CA LEU A 33 -19.76 16.80 -0.98
C LEU A 33 -20.40 17.78 -1.97
N GLU A 34 -21.39 18.55 -1.53
CA GLU A 34 -21.99 19.64 -2.32
C GLU A 34 -20.92 20.66 -2.70
N GLU A 35 -20.05 21.01 -1.74
CA GLU A 35 -18.89 21.87 -1.96
C GLU A 35 -17.59 21.11 -1.62
N LYS A 36 -16.69 21.01 -2.60
CA LYS A 36 -15.38 20.37 -2.39
C LYS A 36 -14.44 21.32 -1.67
N LEU A 37 -13.71 20.78 -0.69
CA LEU A 37 -12.63 21.52 -0.03
C LEU A 37 -11.55 21.90 -1.04
N LYS A 38 -11.21 23.19 -1.09
CA LYS A 38 -10.12 23.70 -1.93
C LYS A 38 -8.81 23.07 -1.47
N LYS A 39 -8.08 22.47 -2.41
CA LYS A 39 -6.75 21.91 -2.14
C LYS A 39 -5.81 23.01 -1.66
N PRO A 40 -5.18 22.87 -0.48
CA PRO A 40 -4.32 23.90 0.05
C PRO A 40 -2.97 23.94 -0.67
N GLU A 41 -2.28 25.08 -0.57
CA GLU A 41 -1.08 25.35 -1.35
C GLU A 41 0.12 24.46 -1.00
N TRP A 42 0.19 23.94 0.22
CA TRP A 42 1.27 23.05 0.66
C TRP A 42 1.16 21.63 0.09
N ILE A 43 0.04 21.27 -0.55
CA ILE A 43 -0.15 19.96 -1.18
C ILE A 43 0.06 20.09 -2.69
N ARG A 44 1.31 20.23 -3.09
CA ARG A 44 1.71 20.34 -4.50
C ARG A 44 2.75 19.28 -4.82
N ALA A 45 2.48 18.51 -5.87
CA ALA A 45 3.43 17.56 -6.42
C ALA A 45 4.36 18.30 -7.39
N LYS A 46 5.64 17.94 -7.41
CA LYS A 46 6.54 18.39 -8.47
C LYS A 46 6.33 17.50 -9.69
N LEU A 47 6.15 18.09 -10.87
CA LEU A 47 6.03 17.32 -12.10
C LEU A 47 7.36 16.61 -12.40
N PRO A 48 7.35 15.29 -12.68
CA PRO A 48 8.54 14.57 -13.08
C PRO A 48 8.98 15.06 -14.46
N ASN A 49 10.16 15.68 -14.56
CA ASN A 49 10.75 16.12 -15.84
C ASN A 49 12.19 15.64 -16.00
N ASN A 50 12.48 14.39 -15.59
CA ASN A 50 13.84 13.84 -15.69
C ASN A 50 13.89 12.65 -16.67
N LYS A 51 15.03 12.50 -17.34
CA LYS A 51 15.31 11.41 -18.30
C LYS A 51 15.18 10.02 -17.65
N LYS A 52 15.63 9.90 -16.39
CA LYS A 52 15.60 8.67 -15.59
C LYS A 52 14.19 8.12 -15.38
N PHE A 53 13.18 8.97 -15.25
CA PHE A 53 11.77 8.56 -15.16
C PHE A 53 11.31 7.83 -16.43
N PHE A 54 11.64 8.35 -17.62
CA PHE A 54 11.27 7.72 -18.88
C PHE A 54 12.02 6.41 -19.12
N GLU A 55 13.29 6.32 -18.73
CA GLU A 55 14.07 5.08 -18.79
C GLU A 55 13.42 3.98 -17.94
N ILE A 56 13.07 4.29 -16.69
CA ILE A 56 12.40 3.34 -15.79
C ILE A 56 11.03 2.94 -16.34
N LYS A 57 10.27 3.88 -16.90
CA LYS A 57 8.97 3.58 -17.51
C LYS A 57 9.07 2.59 -18.67
N ASN A 58 10.13 2.68 -19.47
CA ASN A 58 10.37 1.72 -20.55
C ASN A 58 10.73 0.34 -19.99
N ILE A 59 11.62 0.26 -18.99
CA ILE A 59 11.96 -1.00 -18.31
C ILE A 59 10.69 -1.70 -17.79
N LEU A 60 9.81 -0.96 -17.10
CA LEU A 60 8.56 -1.51 -16.55
C LEU A 60 7.66 -2.08 -17.65
N ARG A 61 7.55 -1.40 -18.79
CA ARG A 61 6.74 -1.87 -19.93
C ARG A 61 7.32 -3.10 -20.59
N ASP A 62 8.63 -3.12 -20.82
CA ASP A 62 9.32 -4.24 -21.46
C ASP A 62 9.21 -5.51 -20.60
N GLN A 63 9.25 -5.34 -19.27
CA GLN A 63 9.13 -6.41 -18.29
C GLN A 63 7.68 -6.72 -17.87
N LYS A 64 6.69 -6.07 -18.49
CA LYS A 64 5.25 -6.22 -18.20
C LYS A 64 4.90 -6.05 -16.71
N MET A 65 5.65 -5.19 -16.00
CA MET A 65 5.47 -4.94 -14.59
C MET A 65 4.48 -3.81 -14.33
N HIS A 66 3.63 -4.00 -13.32
CA HIS A 66 2.80 -2.92 -12.78
C HIS A 66 3.50 -2.25 -11.60
N THR A 67 3.26 -0.94 -11.44
CA THR A 67 3.67 -0.21 -10.24
C THR A 67 2.47 0.48 -9.63
N VAL A 68 2.39 0.48 -8.29
CA VAL A 68 1.39 1.30 -7.59
C VAL A 68 1.61 2.79 -7.87
N CYS A 69 2.85 3.17 -8.20
CA CYS A 69 3.20 4.53 -8.56
C CYS A 69 2.43 5.01 -9.80
N GLU A 70 2.28 4.17 -10.81
CA GLU A 70 1.47 4.44 -12.00
C GLU A 70 -0.02 4.20 -11.76
N GLU A 71 -0.38 3.07 -11.12
CA GLU A 71 -1.78 2.66 -10.98
C GLU A 71 -2.59 3.47 -9.98
N ALA A 72 -1.93 4.09 -9.00
CA ALA A 72 -2.53 4.95 -7.99
C ALA A 72 -2.23 6.45 -8.21
N SER A 73 -1.75 6.83 -9.40
CA SER A 73 -1.46 8.22 -9.77
C SER A 73 -0.55 8.93 -8.74
N CYS A 74 0.53 8.27 -8.33
CA CYS A 74 1.35 8.73 -7.21
C CYS A 74 2.05 10.06 -7.53
N PRO A 75 1.90 11.09 -6.69
CA PRO A 75 2.55 12.38 -6.91
C PRO A 75 4.08 12.34 -6.74
N ASN A 76 4.62 11.28 -6.13
CA ASN A 76 6.03 11.18 -5.75
C ASN A 76 6.87 10.34 -6.74
N ILE A 77 6.26 9.83 -7.83
CA ILE A 77 6.89 8.86 -8.74
C ILE A 77 8.25 9.32 -9.27
N GLY A 78 8.39 10.59 -9.65
CA GLY A 78 9.65 11.13 -10.17
C GLY A 78 10.79 11.19 -9.16
N GLU A 79 10.45 11.45 -7.90
CA GLU A 79 11.43 11.54 -6.81
C GLU A 79 11.92 10.15 -6.42
N CYS A 80 10.99 9.23 -6.14
CA CYS A 80 11.32 7.86 -5.72
C CYS A 80 12.22 7.16 -6.75
N PHE A 81 11.84 7.23 -8.03
CA PHE A 81 12.62 6.64 -9.12
C PHE A 81 14.02 7.24 -9.25
N SER A 82 14.19 8.51 -8.91
CA SER A 82 15.51 9.16 -8.95
C SER A 82 16.45 8.64 -7.84
N LYS A 83 15.90 8.31 -6.66
CA LYS A 83 16.65 7.86 -5.48
C LYS A 83 17.03 6.38 -5.47
N GLY A 84 16.55 5.59 -6.45
CA GLY A 84 16.83 4.15 -6.52
C GLY A 84 15.89 3.31 -5.66
N THR A 85 14.65 3.79 -5.49
CA THR A 85 13.57 3.08 -4.81
C THR A 85 12.35 3.02 -5.73
N ALA A 86 11.72 1.85 -5.82
CA ALA A 86 10.48 1.67 -6.58
C ALA A 86 9.52 0.76 -5.83
N THR A 87 8.22 0.95 -6.08
CA THR A 87 7.17 0.10 -5.54
C THR A 87 6.47 -0.65 -6.67
N PHE A 88 6.67 -1.96 -6.70
CA PHE A 88 6.04 -2.83 -7.68
C PHE A 88 4.72 -3.36 -7.13
N MET A 89 3.73 -3.47 -8.01
CA MET A 89 2.45 -4.09 -7.70
C MET A 89 2.39 -5.42 -8.45
N ILE A 90 2.49 -6.52 -7.71
CA ILE A 90 2.41 -7.88 -8.24
C ILE A 90 0.97 -8.37 -8.28
N MET A 91 0.73 -9.48 -8.99
CA MET A 91 -0.57 -10.12 -9.18
C MET A 91 -1.54 -9.30 -10.03
N GLY A 92 -1.00 -8.46 -10.92
CA GLY A 92 -1.74 -7.62 -11.85
C GLY A 92 -2.32 -6.35 -11.23
N ASP A 93 -3.31 -5.76 -11.92
CA ASP A 93 -3.88 -4.44 -11.64
C ASP A 93 -5.39 -4.45 -11.37
N ILE A 94 -5.97 -5.64 -11.18
CA ILE A 94 -7.38 -5.88 -10.90
C ILE A 94 -7.50 -6.52 -9.52
N CYS A 95 -8.13 -5.79 -8.60
CA CYS A 95 -8.35 -6.21 -7.22
C CYS A 95 -9.71 -6.89 -7.04
N THR A 96 -9.75 -7.99 -6.27
CA THR A 96 -11.02 -8.63 -5.89
C THR A 96 -11.85 -7.76 -4.95
N ARG A 97 -11.24 -6.73 -4.35
CA ARG A 97 -11.87 -5.77 -3.45
C ARG A 97 -11.99 -4.39 -4.08
N ARG A 98 -12.75 -3.53 -3.40
CA ARG A 98 -13.16 -2.22 -3.91
C ARG A 98 -13.24 -1.19 -2.80
N CYS A 99 -12.13 -0.99 -2.09
CA CYS A 99 -11.97 0.07 -1.10
C CYS A 99 -12.20 1.44 -1.77
N PRO A 100 -13.17 2.26 -1.32
CA PRO A 100 -13.57 3.49 -2.00
C PRO A 100 -12.60 4.67 -1.88
N PHE A 101 -11.45 4.51 -1.21
CA PHE A 101 -10.35 5.48 -1.26
C PHE A 101 -9.29 5.14 -2.32
N CYS A 102 -9.26 3.89 -2.79
CA CYS A 102 -8.17 3.34 -3.59
C CYS A 102 -8.48 3.47 -5.08
N ASP A 103 -7.50 3.85 -5.91
CA ASP A 103 -7.70 4.03 -7.36
C ASP A 103 -7.45 2.76 -8.20
N VAL A 104 -6.89 1.71 -7.59
CA VAL A 104 -6.62 0.43 -8.28
C VAL A 104 -7.93 -0.18 -8.79
N GLY A 105 -7.88 -0.81 -9.97
CA GLY A 105 -9.07 -1.36 -10.60
C GLY A 105 -9.71 -2.48 -9.80
N HIS A 106 -11.03 -2.63 -9.92
CA HIS A 106 -11.78 -3.76 -9.35
C HIS A 106 -12.29 -4.67 -10.48
N GLY A 107 -12.37 -5.97 -10.22
CA GLY A 107 -12.95 -6.93 -11.15
C GLY A 107 -12.58 -8.36 -10.81
N ARG A 108 -12.77 -9.27 -11.77
CA ARG A 108 -12.28 -10.65 -11.70
C ARG A 108 -10.85 -10.70 -12.27
N PRO A 109 -9.81 -10.96 -11.47
CA PRO A 109 -8.43 -10.92 -11.94
C PRO A 109 -8.12 -12.00 -12.97
N ASN A 110 -7.09 -11.76 -13.79
CA ASN A 110 -6.45 -12.79 -14.60
C ASN A 110 -5.73 -13.83 -13.70
N PRO A 111 -5.42 -15.03 -14.22
CA PRO A 111 -4.52 -15.95 -13.52
C PRO A 111 -3.19 -15.27 -13.18
N LEU A 112 -2.52 -15.75 -12.13
CA LEU A 112 -1.16 -15.30 -11.85
C LEU A 112 -0.25 -15.58 -13.05
N ASP A 113 0.61 -14.63 -13.36
CA ASP A 113 1.69 -14.83 -14.32
C ASP A 113 2.84 -15.54 -13.60
N ALA A 114 3.16 -16.76 -14.05
CA ALA A 114 4.22 -17.58 -13.47
C ALA A 114 5.61 -16.97 -13.67
N ASP A 115 5.79 -16.09 -14.67
CA ASP A 115 7.06 -15.40 -14.91
C ASP A 115 7.18 -14.08 -14.12
N GLU A 116 6.12 -13.62 -13.44
CA GLU A 116 6.12 -12.33 -12.71
C GLU A 116 7.24 -12.23 -11.65
N PRO A 117 7.54 -13.25 -10.83
CA PRO A 117 8.66 -13.20 -9.90
C PRO A 117 10.01 -12.97 -10.58
N LYS A 118 10.23 -13.64 -11.72
CA LYS A 118 11.46 -13.51 -12.51
C LYS A 118 11.56 -12.12 -13.15
N ASN A 119 10.49 -11.65 -13.81
CA ASN A 119 10.45 -10.34 -14.46
C ASN A 119 10.64 -9.20 -13.43
N LEU A 120 10.08 -9.35 -12.22
CA LEU A 120 10.31 -8.44 -11.11
C LEU A 120 11.79 -8.40 -10.72
N ALA A 121 12.42 -9.57 -10.53
CA ALA A 121 13.83 -9.65 -10.17
C ALA A 121 14.75 -9.06 -11.26
N GLU A 122 14.44 -9.29 -12.54
CA GLU A 122 15.13 -8.66 -13.67
C GLU A 122 14.97 -7.13 -13.67
N SER A 123 13.76 -6.63 -13.39
CA SER A 123 13.47 -5.21 -13.30
C SER A 123 14.26 -4.54 -12.16
N VAL A 124 14.27 -5.17 -10.98
CA VAL A 124 15.02 -4.69 -9.81
C VAL A 124 16.51 -4.60 -10.11
N ALA A 125 17.07 -5.63 -10.76
CA ALA A 125 18.47 -5.67 -11.15
C ALA A 125 18.81 -4.62 -12.23
N ALA A 126 17.98 -4.51 -13.28
CA ALA A 126 18.17 -3.55 -14.36
C ALA A 126 18.12 -2.09 -13.88
N MET A 127 17.28 -1.82 -12.88
CA MET A 127 17.16 -0.50 -12.24
C MET A 127 18.23 -0.26 -11.16
N ASN A 128 19.03 -1.27 -10.80
CA ASN A 128 20.05 -1.24 -9.74
C ASN A 128 19.49 -0.67 -8.43
N LEU A 129 18.33 -1.18 -8.00
CA LEU A 129 17.64 -0.67 -6.81
C LEU A 129 18.35 -1.14 -5.54
N ARG A 130 18.54 -0.21 -4.61
CA ARG A 130 19.03 -0.53 -3.26
C ARG A 130 17.91 -0.99 -2.34
N TYR A 131 16.69 -0.51 -2.60
CA TYR A 131 15.51 -0.82 -1.83
C TYR A 131 14.31 -1.00 -2.77
N VAL A 132 13.54 -2.06 -2.57
CA VAL A 132 12.32 -2.34 -3.32
C VAL A 132 11.16 -2.56 -2.37
N VAL A 133 10.02 -1.95 -2.68
CA VAL A 133 8.76 -2.27 -2.02
C VAL A 133 7.93 -3.13 -2.97
N ILE A 134 7.43 -4.26 -2.48
CA ILE A 134 6.53 -5.14 -3.23
C ILE A 134 5.15 -5.03 -2.57
N THR A 135 4.13 -4.73 -3.35
CA THR A 135 2.73 -4.76 -2.89
C THR A 135 1.89 -5.54 -3.88
N SER A 136 0.63 -5.82 -3.56
CA SER A 136 -0.27 -6.52 -4.46
C SER A 136 -1.67 -5.94 -4.40
N VAL A 137 -2.48 -6.33 -5.38
CA VAL A 137 -3.93 -6.31 -5.23
C VAL A 137 -4.39 -7.39 -4.24
N ASP A 138 -5.61 -7.27 -3.71
CA ASP A 138 -6.23 -8.40 -3.02
C ASP A 138 -6.59 -9.50 -4.02
N ARG A 139 -6.24 -10.74 -3.68
CA ARG A 139 -6.51 -11.96 -4.45
C ARG A 139 -7.34 -12.95 -3.65
N ASP A 140 -8.55 -12.53 -3.28
CA ASP A 140 -9.49 -13.38 -2.54
C ASP A 140 -9.91 -14.66 -3.33
N ASP A 141 -9.56 -14.75 -4.61
CA ASP A 141 -9.76 -15.92 -5.47
C ASP A 141 -8.71 -17.03 -5.28
N LEU A 142 -7.54 -16.71 -4.71
CA LEU A 142 -6.48 -17.69 -4.43
C LEU A 142 -6.70 -18.37 -3.07
N ARG A 143 -6.14 -19.57 -2.86
CA ARG A 143 -6.31 -20.33 -1.59
C ARG A 143 -5.47 -19.77 -0.44
N ASP A 144 -4.32 -19.19 -0.76
CA ASP A 144 -3.36 -18.57 0.16
C ASP A 144 -3.43 -17.03 0.13
N GLY A 145 -4.31 -16.46 -0.70
CA GLY A 145 -4.45 -15.02 -0.87
C GLY A 145 -3.26 -14.37 -1.59
N GLY A 146 -2.42 -15.17 -2.27
CA GLY A 146 -1.22 -14.71 -2.97
C GLY A 146 0.06 -14.72 -2.13
N ALA A 147 0.04 -15.24 -0.90
CA ALA A 147 1.21 -15.26 -0.03
C ALA A 147 2.40 -16.01 -0.65
N GLN A 148 2.18 -17.14 -1.34
CA GLN A 148 3.24 -17.86 -2.04
C GLN A 148 3.88 -17.01 -3.13
N HIS A 149 3.07 -16.23 -3.84
CA HIS A 149 3.56 -15.38 -4.92
C HIS A 149 4.43 -14.23 -4.40
N PHE A 150 4.13 -13.68 -3.22
CA PHE A 150 5.06 -12.79 -2.51
C PHE A 150 6.38 -13.48 -2.18
N ALA A 151 6.33 -14.71 -1.62
CA ALA A 151 7.52 -15.49 -1.28
C ALA A 151 8.42 -15.75 -2.50
N ASP A 152 7.82 -16.16 -3.61
CA ASP A 152 8.51 -16.43 -4.88
C ASP A 152 9.19 -15.16 -5.41
N CYS A 153 8.51 -14.00 -5.34
CA CYS A 153 9.09 -12.70 -5.70
C CYS A 153 10.29 -12.33 -4.82
N ILE A 154 10.18 -12.51 -3.49
CA ILE A 154 11.28 -12.22 -2.54
C ILE A 154 12.50 -13.10 -2.89
N GLN A 155 12.28 -14.40 -3.11
CA GLN A 155 13.35 -15.33 -3.44
C GLN A 155 14.03 -14.95 -4.75
N ALA A 156 13.27 -14.69 -5.82
CA ALA A 156 13.81 -14.31 -7.11
C ALA A 156 14.67 -13.03 -7.03
N ILE A 157 14.22 -12.01 -6.27
CA ILE A 157 15.00 -10.79 -6.06
C ILE A 157 16.28 -11.10 -5.29
N ARG A 158 16.24 -11.91 -4.22
CA ARG A 158 17.44 -12.25 -3.44
C ARG A 158 18.48 -13.01 -4.27
N GLU A 159 18.05 -13.91 -5.15
CA GLU A 159 18.94 -14.63 -6.06
C GLU A 159 19.61 -13.70 -7.07
N ARG A 160 18.87 -12.71 -7.61
CA ARG A 160 19.35 -11.85 -8.68
C ARG A 160 20.05 -10.57 -8.18
N SER A 161 19.65 -10.06 -7.03
CA SER A 161 20.07 -8.78 -6.46
C SER A 161 20.21 -8.90 -4.93
N PRO A 162 21.20 -9.67 -4.45
CA PRO A 162 21.32 -10.06 -3.03
C PRO A 162 21.53 -8.89 -2.06
N ASN A 163 21.96 -7.74 -2.56
CA ASN A 163 22.18 -6.53 -1.75
C ASN A 163 20.95 -5.62 -1.68
N THR A 164 19.89 -5.92 -2.44
CA THR A 164 18.66 -5.12 -2.44
C THR A 164 17.83 -5.46 -1.22
N LYS A 165 17.44 -4.43 -0.47
CA LYS A 165 16.51 -4.53 0.65
C LYS A 165 15.07 -4.63 0.17
N ILE A 166 14.28 -5.48 0.80
CA ILE A 166 12.92 -5.81 0.36
C ILE A 166 11.91 -5.49 1.46
N GLU A 167 11.01 -4.55 1.21
CA GLU A 167 9.80 -4.35 2.01
C GLU A 167 8.61 -4.97 1.29
N ILE A 168 7.74 -5.67 2.01
CA ILE A 168 6.44 -6.09 1.46
C ILE A 168 5.32 -5.32 2.13
N LEU A 169 4.41 -4.76 1.32
CA LEU A 169 3.14 -4.20 1.74
C LEU A 169 2.03 -5.16 1.33
N VAL A 170 1.61 -5.99 2.28
CA VAL A 170 0.71 -7.13 2.03
C VAL A 170 -0.76 -6.78 2.19
N PRO A 171 -1.68 -7.51 1.53
CA PRO A 171 -3.10 -7.51 1.88
C PRO A 171 -3.32 -8.13 3.27
N ASP A 172 -4.58 -8.16 3.73
CA ASP A 172 -4.91 -8.72 5.04
C ASP A 172 -5.04 -10.26 5.05
N PHE A 173 -4.96 -10.92 3.88
CA PHE A 173 -5.17 -12.36 3.73
C PHE A 173 -6.46 -12.87 4.39
N ARG A 174 -7.57 -12.14 4.28
CA ARG A 174 -8.88 -12.50 4.85
C ARG A 174 -9.24 -13.98 4.66
N GLY A 175 -9.47 -14.65 5.79
CA GLY A 175 -9.81 -16.07 5.87
C GLY A 175 -8.65 -17.02 5.61
N ARG A 176 -7.43 -16.51 5.48
CA ARG A 176 -6.22 -17.25 5.04
C ARG A 176 -4.96 -16.81 5.79
N LEU A 177 -5.12 -16.15 6.93
CA LEU A 177 -4.01 -15.56 7.67
C LEU A 177 -2.97 -16.61 8.08
N ASP A 178 -3.40 -17.77 8.57
CA ASP A 178 -2.50 -18.81 9.06
C ASP A 178 -1.56 -19.34 7.97
N ILE A 179 -2.11 -19.70 6.81
CA ILE A 179 -1.31 -20.17 5.66
C ILE A 179 -0.40 -19.06 5.13
N ALA A 180 -0.88 -17.81 5.08
CA ALA A 180 -0.08 -16.69 4.61
C ALA A 180 1.12 -16.43 5.52
N LEU A 181 0.92 -16.42 6.85
CA LEU A 181 2.00 -16.22 7.81
C LEU A 181 3.03 -17.37 7.77
N GLN A 182 2.58 -18.62 7.63
CA GLN A 182 3.47 -19.78 7.50
C GLN A 182 4.36 -19.70 6.26
N ILE A 183 3.82 -19.22 5.13
CA ILE A 183 4.57 -19.04 3.89
C ILE A 183 5.57 -17.88 4.04
N LEU A 184 5.09 -16.70 4.46
CA LEU A 184 5.93 -15.50 4.54
C LEU A 184 7.07 -15.64 5.55
N ALA A 185 6.89 -16.42 6.62
CA ALA A 185 7.96 -16.71 7.58
C ALA A 185 9.11 -17.56 7.00
N GLN A 186 8.87 -18.33 5.94
CA GLN A 186 9.92 -19.12 5.27
C GLN A 186 10.81 -18.26 4.36
N THR A 187 10.27 -17.14 3.87
CA THR A 187 10.97 -16.18 2.99
C THR A 187 10.77 -14.76 3.53
N PRO A 188 11.35 -14.42 4.70
CA PRO A 188 11.07 -13.16 5.34
C PRO A 188 11.59 -11.97 4.50
N PRO A 189 10.82 -10.88 4.36
CA PRO A 189 11.31 -9.60 3.83
C PRO A 189 12.28 -8.95 4.84
N ASP A 190 12.87 -7.82 4.46
CA ASP A 190 13.60 -6.94 5.40
C ASP A 190 12.65 -6.03 6.21
N VAL A 191 11.43 -5.75 5.70
CA VAL A 191 10.37 -5.02 6.41
C VAL A 191 9.00 -5.63 6.07
N MET A 192 8.19 -5.92 7.08
CA MET A 192 6.80 -6.38 6.92
C MET A 192 5.82 -5.24 7.12
N ASN A 193 5.08 -4.87 6.08
CA ASN A 193 4.14 -3.74 6.10
C ASN A 193 2.70 -4.21 5.81
N HIS A 194 1.75 -3.72 6.59
CA HIS A 194 0.32 -3.81 6.30
C HIS A 194 -0.37 -2.54 6.81
N ASN A 195 -1.00 -1.78 5.93
CA ASN A 195 -1.63 -0.52 6.34
C ASN A 195 -2.95 -0.76 7.08
N LEU A 196 -3.18 0.02 8.15
CA LEU A 196 -4.49 0.16 8.78
C LEU A 196 -5.39 1.14 8.03
N GLU A 197 -4.81 2.13 7.35
CA GLU A 197 -5.46 3.16 6.53
C GLU A 197 -6.29 4.20 7.30
N THR A 198 -7.12 3.83 8.28
CA THR A 198 -7.97 4.80 9.00
C THR A 198 -8.47 4.27 10.35
N HIS A 199 -9.24 5.08 11.08
CA HIS A 199 -9.80 4.75 12.39
C HIS A 199 -10.87 3.64 12.30
N PRO A 200 -11.02 2.74 13.31
CA PRO A 200 -12.04 1.70 13.34
C PRO A 200 -13.47 2.17 13.07
N ARG A 201 -13.84 3.38 13.53
CA ARG A 201 -15.16 3.98 13.25
C ARG A 201 -15.42 4.12 11.75
N LEU A 202 -14.37 4.37 10.96
CA LEU A 202 -14.44 4.60 9.52
C LEU A 202 -14.14 3.34 8.70
N TYR A 203 -13.73 2.23 9.32
CA TYR A 203 -13.28 1.04 8.62
C TYR A 203 -14.32 0.47 7.67
N LYS A 204 -15.57 0.35 8.12
CA LYS A 204 -16.65 -0.16 7.25
C LYS A 204 -16.86 0.74 6.03
N GLN A 205 -16.68 2.05 6.17
CA GLN A 205 -16.82 3.03 5.10
C GLN A 205 -15.63 3.01 4.13
N ALA A 206 -14.40 2.98 4.65
CA ALA A 206 -13.17 3.06 3.87
C ALA A 206 -12.68 1.71 3.33
N ARG A 207 -12.95 0.62 4.05
CA ARG A 207 -12.47 -0.74 3.79
C ARG A 207 -13.58 -1.77 4.07
N PRO A 208 -14.69 -1.77 3.32
CA PRO A 208 -15.83 -2.66 3.58
C PRO A 208 -15.49 -4.17 3.50
N GLY A 209 -14.33 -4.52 2.95
CA GLY A 209 -13.84 -5.90 2.87
C GLY A 209 -12.81 -6.31 3.94
N SER A 210 -12.36 -5.39 4.79
CA SER A 210 -11.32 -5.63 5.81
C SER A 210 -11.84 -5.37 7.22
N ASP A 211 -11.10 -5.86 8.22
CA ASP A 211 -11.38 -5.69 9.64
C ASP A 211 -10.15 -5.13 10.37
N TYR A 212 -10.35 -4.11 11.22
CA TYR A 212 -9.24 -3.40 11.88
C TYR A 212 -8.47 -4.29 12.85
N LYS A 213 -9.18 -5.09 13.65
CA LYS A 213 -8.54 -5.98 14.62
C LYS A 213 -7.76 -7.08 13.90
N HIS A 214 -8.32 -7.63 12.83
CA HIS A 214 -7.65 -8.58 11.96
C HIS A 214 -6.35 -8.00 11.36
N SER A 215 -6.38 -6.75 10.90
CA SER A 215 -5.20 -6.06 10.37
C SER A 215 -4.10 -5.84 11.43
N LEU A 216 -4.46 -5.48 12.65
CA LEU A 216 -3.52 -5.41 13.78
C LEU A 216 -2.95 -6.78 14.14
N GLU A 217 -3.82 -7.79 14.18
CA GLU A 217 -3.46 -9.17 14.52
C GLU A 217 -2.48 -9.79 13.51
N LEU A 218 -2.63 -9.46 12.23
CA LEU A 218 -1.68 -9.87 11.18
C LEU A 218 -0.25 -9.43 11.52
N LEU A 219 -0.06 -8.15 11.85
CA LEU A 219 1.26 -7.62 12.16
C LEU A 219 1.79 -8.12 13.51
N ARG A 220 0.92 -8.21 14.53
CA ARG A 220 1.28 -8.76 15.84
C ARG A 220 1.80 -10.20 15.72
N ARG A 221 1.04 -11.07 15.06
CA ARG A 221 1.40 -12.48 14.89
C ARG A 221 2.65 -12.65 14.03
N TYR A 222 2.80 -11.85 12.97
CA TYR A 222 4.02 -11.90 12.17
C TYR A 222 5.25 -11.50 13.01
N LYS A 223 5.16 -10.43 13.81
CA LYS A 223 6.24 -9.98 14.70
C LYS A 223 6.59 -11.04 15.75
N GLU A 224 5.61 -11.77 16.28
CA GLU A 224 5.84 -12.88 17.21
C GLU A 224 6.59 -14.05 16.56
N MET A 225 6.28 -14.36 15.30
CA MET A 225 6.98 -15.39 14.53
C MET A 225 8.38 -14.96 14.11
N MET A 226 8.54 -13.68 13.75
CA MET A 226 9.78 -13.10 13.21
C MET A 226 10.21 -11.83 13.99
N PRO A 227 10.67 -11.96 15.25
CA PRO A 227 10.94 -10.80 16.13
C PRO A 227 11.99 -9.82 15.60
N HIS A 228 12.91 -10.29 14.75
CA HIS A 228 13.98 -9.49 14.15
C HIS A 228 13.54 -8.72 12.91
N ILE A 229 12.35 -8.99 12.35
CA ILE A 229 11.82 -8.26 11.20
C ILE A 229 11.01 -7.07 11.70
N PRO A 230 11.35 -5.83 11.30
CA PRO A 230 10.57 -4.66 11.66
C PRO A 230 9.18 -4.72 11.01
N THR A 231 8.17 -4.33 11.78
CA THR A 231 6.80 -4.20 11.28
C THR A 231 6.40 -2.74 11.07
N LYS A 232 5.64 -2.51 10.02
CA LYS A 232 5.23 -1.18 9.56
C LYS A 232 3.74 -1.14 9.26
N SER A 233 3.14 0.02 9.48
CA SER A 233 1.80 0.32 9.00
C SER A 233 1.65 1.78 8.62
N GLY A 234 0.71 2.06 7.72
CA GLY A 234 0.30 3.41 7.36
C GLY A 234 -1.16 3.73 7.69
N ILE A 235 -1.42 5.02 7.85
CA ILE A 235 -2.76 5.60 7.83
C ILE A 235 -2.82 6.82 6.92
N MET A 236 -4.02 7.10 6.43
CA MET A 236 -4.35 8.33 5.72
C MET A 236 -5.22 9.21 6.61
N VAL A 237 -4.86 10.50 6.68
CA VAL A 237 -5.68 11.53 7.32
C VAL A 237 -6.47 12.31 6.27
N GLY A 238 -7.67 12.76 6.62
CA GLY A 238 -8.59 13.47 5.73
C GLY A 238 -9.84 12.70 5.34
N LEU A 239 -10.07 11.51 5.90
CA LEU A 239 -11.24 10.65 5.62
C LEU A 239 -12.39 10.86 6.61
N GLY A 240 -12.22 11.72 7.61
CA GLY A 240 -13.23 12.06 8.62
C GLY A 240 -12.85 11.66 10.04
N GLU A 241 -11.62 11.19 10.24
CA GLU A 241 -11.04 10.93 11.55
C GLU A 241 -10.74 12.25 12.27
N THR A 242 -10.79 12.24 13.60
CA THR A 242 -10.33 13.33 14.46
C THR A 242 -8.85 13.18 14.81
N ASP A 243 -8.22 14.22 15.36
CA ASP A 243 -6.83 14.12 15.80
C ASP A 243 -6.65 13.12 16.96
N GLU A 244 -7.66 12.98 17.85
CA GLU A 244 -7.60 11.97 18.91
C GLU A 244 -7.71 10.55 18.35
N GLU A 245 -8.56 10.33 17.35
CA GLU A 245 -8.67 9.04 16.66
C GLU A 245 -7.37 8.66 15.93
N VAL A 246 -6.61 9.64 15.43
CA VAL A 246 -5.25 9.39 14.90
C VAL A 246 -4.33 8.87 16.01
N ARG A 247 -4.37 9.49 17.20
CA ARG A 247 -3.57 9.08 18.36
C ARG A 247 -4.00 7.72 18.91
N GLU A 248 -5.29 7.41 18.89
CA GLU A 248 -5.82 6.08 19.25
C GLU A 248 -5.20 4.99 18.36
N ILE A 249 -5.17 5.22 17.03
CA ILE A 249 -4.54 4.27 16.11
C ILE A 249 -3.04 4.12 16.40
N MET A 250 -2.34 5.21 16.69
CA MET A 250 -0.91 5.17 17.03
C MET A 250 -0.65 4.34 18.29
N ARG A 251 -1.50 4.48 19.32
CA ARG A 251 -1.43 3.67 20.55
C ARG A 251 -1.74 2.20 20.27
N ASP A 252 -2.77 1.92 19.48
CA ASP A 252 -3.10 0.55 19.07
C ASP A 252 -1.93 -0.11 18.31
N MET A 253 -1.31 0.61 17.39
CA MET A 253 -0.14 0.13 16.65
C MET A 253 1.00 -0.27 17.57
N ARG A 254 1.34 0.59 18.55
CA ARG A 254 2.38 0.28 19.54
C ARG A 254 2.01 -0.88 20.45
N ALA A 255 0.74 -0.99 20.86
CA ALA A 255 0.24 -2.12 21.64
C ALA A 255 0.35 -3.47 20.90
N HIS A 256 0.47 -3.45 19.56
CA HIS A 256 0.65 -4.63 18.70
C HIS A 256 2.08 -4.75 18.16
N ASN A 257 3.05 -4.07 18.78
CA ASN A 257 4.47 -4.10 18.42
C ASN A 257 4.78 -3.61 16.99
N ILE A 258 3.95 -2.73 16.42
CA ILE A 258 4.21 -2.11 15.12
C ILE A 258 5.22 -0.98 15.28
N GLU A 259 6.41 -1.13 14.72
CA GLU A 259 7.59 -0.29 14.99
C GLU A 259 7.69 0.95 14.12
N MET A 260 7.16 0.89 12.89
CA MET A 260 7.26 1.96 11.92
C MET A 260 5.87 2.46 11.53
N ILE A 261 5.72 3.78 11.41
CA ILE A 261 4.46 4.40 11.01
C ILE A 261 4.65 5.36 9.83
N THR A 262 3.68 5.33 8.92
CA THR A 262 3.50 6.40 7.93
C THR A 262 2.16 7.09 8.07
N VAL A 263 2.13 8.42 8.07
CA VAL A 263 0.88 9.19 8.11
C VAL A 263 0.86 10.18 6.95
N GLY A 264 -0.04 9.95 5.99
CA GLY A 264 -0.16 10.73 4.76
C GLY A 264 -1.52 11.43 4.62
N GLN A 265 -1.59 12.52 3.86
CA GLN A 265 -2.89 13.11 3.50
C GLN A 265 -3.58 12.25 2.44
N TYR A 266 -4.83 11.87 2.70
CA TYR A 266 -5.74 11.32 1.70
C TYR A 266 -5.99 12.33 0.59
N LEU A 267 -5.74 11.93 -0.65
CA LEU A 267 -6.06 12.69 -1.84
C LEU A 267 -7.06 11.87 -2.66
N GLN A 268 -8.24 12.45 -2.87
CA GLN A 268 -9.31 11.81 -3.63
C GLN A 268 -8.86 11.54 -5.08
N PRO A 269 -8.88 10.28 -5.56
CA PRO A 269 -8.47 9.97 -6.92
C PRO A 269 -9.45 10.50 -7.98
N SER A 270 -10.75 10.40 -7.71
CA SER A 270 -11.82 10.93 -8.56
C SER A 270 -13.15 11.06 -7.79
N ASP A 271 -14.16 11.66 -8.41
CA ASP A 271 -15.47 11.91 -7.80
C ASP A 271 -16.26 10.63 -7.46
N GLY A 272 -15.81 9.47 -7.97
CA GLY A 272 -16.34 8.16 -7.58
C GLY A 272 -15.78 7.63 -6.26
N HIS A 273 -14.82 8.31 -5.64
CA HIS A 273 -14.15 7.90 -4.40
C HIS A 273 -14.62 8.72 -3.20
N LEU A 274 -14.31 8.28 -1.98
CA LEU A 274 -14.63 9.02 -0.76
C LEU A 274 -14.12 10.48 -0.86
N PRO A 275 -14.92 11.47 -0.43
CA PRO A 275 -14.47 12.85 -0.46
C PRO A 275 -13.38 13.10 0.58
N VAL A 276 -12.53 14.11 0.34
CA VAL A 276 -11.65 14.64 1.37
C VAL A 276 -12.49 15.46 2.35
N LEU A 277 -12.50 15.08 3.63
CA LEU A 277 -13.27 15.75 4.69
C LEU A 277 -12.45 16.77 5.48
N ARG A 278 -11.11 16.69 5.43
CA ARG A 278 -10.21 17.70 5.99
C ARG A 278 -8.83 17.64 5.35
N TYR A 279 -8.15 18.78 5.34
CA TYR A 279 -6.72 18.85 5.04
C TYR A 279 -5.94 19.12 6.32
N VAL A 280 -5.13 18.15 6.74
CA VAL A 280 -4.27 18.29 7.92
C VAL A 280 -3.15 19.27 7.61
N THR A 281 -2.90 20.18 8.55
CA THR A 281 -1.88 21.23 8.39
C THR A 281 -0.47 20.66 8.58
N PRO A 282 0.57 21.29 7.99
CA PRO A 282 1.96 20.89 8.26
C PRO A 282 2.33 20.89 9.75
N GLN A 283 1.70 21.78 10.54
CA GLN A 283 1.93 21.85 11.98
C GLN A 283 1.35 20.63 12.72
N GLN A 284 0.12 20.22 12.39
CA GLN A 284 -0.48 18.99 12.94
C GLN A 284 0.33 17.75 12.55
N PHE A 285 0.83 17.67 11.31
CA PHE A 285 1.72 16.58 10.91
C PHE A 285 2.99 16.51 11.78
N LYS A 286 3.61 17.66 12.10
CA LYS A 286 4.77 17.71 13.02
C LYS A 286 4.41 17.28 14.44
N GLU A 287 3.21 17.61 14.90
CA GLU A 287 2.71 17.18 16.21
C GLU A 287 2.56 15.66 16.26
N PHE A 288 1.92 15.06 15.25
CA PHE A 288 1.83 13.60 15.14
C PHE A 288 3.20 12.92 15.04
N GLU A 289 4.15 13.51 14.33
CA GLU A 289 5.53 12.98 14.23
C GLU A 289 6.22 12.96 15.59
N LYS A 290 6.16 14.09 16.31
CA LYS A 290 6.71 14.18 17.67
C LYS A 290 6.08 13.14 18.59
N GLU A 291 4.76 13.07 18.61
CA GLU A 291 4.01 12.11 19.43
C GLU A 291 4.34 10.66 19.05
N ALA A 292 4.57 10.36 17.77
CA ALA A 292 4.97 9.02 17.33
C ALA A 292 6.31 8.61 17.96
N TYR A 293 7.31 9.47 17.90
CA TYR A 293 8.60 9.18 18.54
C TYR A 293 8.47 9.08 20.07
N GLU A 294 7.63 9.91 20.72
CA GLU A 294 7.34 9.81 22.15
C GLU A 294 6.64 8.49 22.53
N MET A 295 5.81 7.93 21.63
CA MET A 295 5.19 6.60 21.77
C MET A 295 6.15 5.43 21.43
N GLY A 296 7.39 5.73 21.01
CA GLY A 296 8.43 4.75 20.76
C GLY A 296 8.36 4.06 19.39
N PHE A 297 7.78 4.70 18.36
CA PHE A 297 8.02 4.27 16.99
C PHE A 297 9.50 4.47 16.63
N THR A 298 10.13 3.48 16.01
CA THR A 298 11.54 3.57 15.58
C THR A 298 11.69 4.41 14.32
N ASN A 299 10.62 4.50 13.53
CA ASN A 299 10.53 5.41 12.40
C ASN A 299 9.11 5.96 12.24
N ALA A 300 8.99 7.28 12.08
CA ALA A 300 7.74 7.95 11.75
C ALA A 300 7.92 8.86 10.53
N ALA A 301 7.42 8.42 9.37
CA ALA A 301 7.34 9.27 8.19
C ALA A 301 5.95 9.92 8.12
N ILE A 302 5.87 11.20 8.45
CA ILE A 302 4.59 11.88 8.62
C ILE A 302 4.56 13.19 7.83
N GLY A 303 3.56 13.35 6.97
CA GLY A 303 3.41 14.56 6.16
C GLY A 303 2.43 14.40 5.01
N ALA A 304 1.95 15.53 4.47
CA ALA A 304 0.88 15.52 3.47
C ALA A 304 1.18 14.67 2.22
N MET A 305 2.43 14.69 1.75
CA MET A 305 2.86 13.95 0.56
C MET A 305 3.37 12.54 0.88
N VAL A 306 3.47 12.16 2.17
CA VAL A 306 3.95 10.84 2.55
C VAL A 306 2.99 9.76 2.05
N ARG A 307 3.57 8.64 1.62
CA ARG A 307 2.91 7.39 1.25
C ARG A 307 3.64 6.25 1.96
N SER A 308 3.01 5.09 2.10
CA SER A 308 3.61 3.93 2.78
C SER A 308 5.00 3.57 2.22
N SER A 309 5.25 3.80 0.93
CA SER A 309 6.55 3.55 0.28
C SER A 309 7.44 4.79 0.05
N TYR A 310 7.01 5.98 0.47
CA TYR A 310 7.77 7.21 0.24
C TYR A 310 9.01 7.29 1.14
N HIS A 311 10.21 7.34 0.58
CA HIS A 311 11.49 7.27 1.32
C HIS A 311 11.61 6.01 2.19
N ALA A 312 11.04 4.88 1.75
CA ALA A 312 11.09 3.62 2.51
C ALA A 312 12.53 3.15 2.81
N ASP A 313 13.48 3.46 1.93
CA ASP A 313 14.91 3.27 2.13
C ASP A 313 15.44 4.04 3.34
N GLU A 314 15.20 5.36 3.39
CA GLU A 314 15.60 6.21 4.53
C GLU A 314 14.85 5.80 5.81
N GLN A 315 13.61 5.31 5.66
CA GLN A 315 12.81 4.84 6.80
C GLN A 315 13.42 3.59 7.44
N ALA A 316 13.82 2.62 6.63
CA ALA A 316 14.34 1.35 7.10
C ALA A 316 15.76 1.48 7.69
N GLU A 317 16.62 2.34 7.11
CA GLU A 317 17.96 2.62 7.64
C GLU A 317 17.95 3.12 9.10
N HIS A 318 16.98 3.98 9.47
CA HIS A 318 16.84 4.45 10.86
C HIS A 318 16.33 3.36 11.81
N ALA A 319 15.45 2.47 11.35
CA ALA A 319 14.95 1.37 12.17
C ALA A 319 16.06 0.37 12.50
N TRP A 320 16.92 0.04 11.53
CA TRP A 320 17.97 -0.96 11.70
C TRP A 320 19.14 -0.51 12.59
N LYS A 321 19.46 0.80 12.64
CA LYS A 321 20.49 1.33 13.55
C LYS A 321 20.16 1.13 15.04
N ASN A 322 18.89 0.94 15.38
CA ASN A 322 18.43 0.71 16.75
C ASN A 322 18.31 -0.79 17.10
N CYS A 323 18.66 -1.70 16.17
CA CYS A 323 18.59 -3.15 16.35
C CYS A 323 19.97 -3.83 16.37
N GLU A 324 21.08 -3.07 16.38
CA GLU A 324 22.41 -3.64 16.60
C GLU A 324 22.55 -4.06 18.07
N PHE A 325 22.68 -5.38 18.29
CA PHE A 325 23.16 -5.99 19.53
C PHE A 325 24.69 -6.17 19.46
#